data_AF-A0A0M8VJZ5-F1
#
_entry.id   AF-A0A0M8VJZ5-F1
#
_cell.length_a   1.000
_cell.length_b   1.000
_cell.length_c   1.000
_cell.angle_alpha   90.00
_cell.angle_beta   90.00
_cell.angle_gamma   90.00
#
_symmetry.space_group_name_H-M   'P 1'
#
loop_
_entity.id
_entity.type
_entity.pdbx_description
1 polymer ?
#
loop_
_entity_poly.entity_id
_entity_poly.type
_entity_poly.pdbx_seq_one_letter_code
_entity_poly.pdbx_strand_id
1 'polypeptide(L)'
;MGNRHAQIDEQLAPAIQAIWECGFDTFTCCQDLAESNADWPEKLPHMAEWVESRRGWMLIDFPVDSGLAFLSAVANAGPRDAFYVRMTHWAAPDAWDVKLKPMDAAMFQEELPSRFGLRLLQVSFPGYDLPELTRRLHEHAAGRSVPPAPADWSTVGR
;
A
#
# COMPACT_ATOMS: atom_id res chain seq x y z
N MET A 1 10.96 28.01 -2.34
CA MET A 1 10.71 26.56 -2.35
C MET A 1 11.28 26.00 -1.06
N GLY A 2 10.44 25.47 -0.17
CA GLY A 2 10.90 24.86 1.07
C GLY A 2 11.47 23.47 0.78
N ASN A 3 12.65 23.16 1.31
CA ASN A 3 13.23 21.83 1.27
C ASN A 3 12.31 20.88 2.04
N ARG A 4 11.44 20.15 1.32
CA ARG A 4 10.69 19.04 1.89
C ARG A 4 11.63 17.85 1.95
N HIS A 5 11.99 17.43 3.16
CA HIS A 5 12.76 16.22 3.41
C HIS A 5 11.81 15.13 3.91
N ALA A 6 11.95 13.92 3.38
CA ALA A 6 11.26 12.73 3.86
C ALA A 6 12.30 11.71 4.32
N GLN A 7 12.05 11.04 5.43
CA GLN A 7 12.81 9.86 5.85
C GLN A 7 12.04 8.64 5.33
N ILE A 8 12.69 7.87 4.47
CA ILE A 8 12.10 6.70 3.83
C ILE A 8 13.03 5.52 4.07
N ASP A 9 12.45 4.40 4.43
CA ASP A 9 13.14 3.12 4.54
C ASP A 9 13.84 2.76 3.21
N GLU A 10 15.12 2.39 3.27
CA GLU A 10 15.99 2.24 2.09
C GLU A 10 15.39 1.31 1.03
N GLN A 11 14.76 0.21 1.45
CA GLN A 11 14.14 -0.74 0.52
C GLN A 11 12.94 -0.14 -0.21
N LEU A 12 12.13 0.69 0.45
CA LEU A 12 10.95 1.31 -0.14
C LEU A 12 11.26 2.57 -0.96
N ALA A 13 12.44 3.19 -0.75
CA ALA A 13 12.79 4.45 -1.38
C ALA A 13 12.62 4.46 -2.92
N PRO A 14 13.03 3.43 -3.68
CA PRO A 14 12.81 3.41 -5.13
C PRO A 14 11.33 3.39 -5.52
N ALA A 15 10.50 2.63 -4.79
CA ALA A 15 9.06 2.57 -5.06
C ALA A 15 8.37 3.89 -4.70
N ILE A 16 8.70 4.50 -3.56
CA ILE A 16 8.15 5.79 -3.16
C ILE A 16 8.52 6.89 -4.16
N GLN A 17 9.77 6.90 -4.63
CA GLN A 17 10.18 7.81 -5.70
C GLN A 17 9.34 7.60 -6.97
N ALA A 18 9.17 6.36 -7.43
CA ALA A 18 8.38 6.06 -8.62
C ALA A 18 6.90 6.45 -8.46
N ILE A 19 6.33 6.28 -7.26
CA ILE A 19 4.97 6.74 -6.91
C ILE A 19 4.85 8.25 -7.08
N TRP A 20 5.81 9.02 -6.54
CA TRP A 20 5.83 10.47 -6.65
C TRP A 20 6.07 10.97 -8.08
N GLU A 21 6.91 10.28 -8.86
CA GLU A 21 7.11 10.56 -10.28
C GLU A 21 5.84 10.36 -11.11
N CYS A 22 4.97 9.43 -10.69
CA CYS A 22 3.63 9.25 -11.27
C CYS A 22 2.62 10.32 -10.83
N GLY A 23 3.00 11.23 -9.92
CA GLY A 23 2.14 12.29 -9.40
C GLY A 23 1.19 11.84 -8.28
N PHE A 24 1.47 10.72 -7.62
CA PHE A 24 0.67 10.23 -6.50
C PHE A 24 1.31 10.66 -5.17
N ASP A 25 0.52 11.23 -4.27
CA ASP A 25 0.97 11.61 -2.94
C ASP A 25 0.95 10.41 -1.97
N THR A 26 1.83 10.42 -0.98
CA THR A 26 1.87 9.45 0.14
C THR A 26 1.92 10.19 1.48
N PHE A 27 1.51 9.52 2.57
CA PHE A 27 1.62 10.03 3.94
C PHE A 27 2.79 9.39 4.69
N THR A 28 2.76 8.06 4.83
CA THR A 28 3.68 7.25 5.63
C THR A 28 3.97 5.93 4.91
N CYS A 29 5.09 5.30 5.23
CA CYS A 29 5.42 3.97 4.74
C CYS A 29 6.29 3.20 5.74
N CYS A 30 6.29 1.87 5.65
CA CYS A 30 7.09 0.96 6.48
C CYS A 30 7.56 -0.23 5.65
N GLN A 31 8.86 -0.55 5.67
CA GLN A 31 9.40 -1.69 4.91
C GLN A 31 9.13 -3.05 5.58
N ASP A 32 8.91 -3.07 6.89
CA ASP A 32 8.47 -4.26 7.63
C ASP A 32 7.50 -3.84 8.76
N LEU A 33 6.26 -4.29 8.64
CA LEU A 33 5.20 -4.00 9.59
C LEU A 33 5.40 -4.68 10.95
N ALA A 34 6.04 -5.85 11.01
CA ALA A 34 6.32 -6.50 12.29
C ALA A 34 7.44 -5.76 13.02
N GLU A 35 8.50 -5.35 12.31
CA GLU A 35 9.58 -4.54 12.87
C GLU A 35 9.07 -3.18 13.37
N SER A 36 8.24 -2.51 12.57
CA SER A 36 7.66 -1.20 12.91
C SER A 36 6.75 -1.23 14.14
N ASN A 37 6.26 -2.42 14.53
CA ASN A 37 5.35 -2.63 15.66
C ASN A 37 5.94 -3.64 16.66
N ALA A 38 7.27 -3.80 16.72
CA ALA A 38 7.93 -4.84 17.51
C ALA A 38 7.70 -4.73 19.03
N ASP A 39 7.35 -3.55 19.53
CA ASP A 39 7.03 -3.29 20.94
C ASP A 39 5.54 -3.53 21.28
N TRP A 40 4.68 -3.72 20.27
CA TRP A 40 3.26 -3.96 20.49
C TRP A 40 2.95 -5.23 21.26
N PRO A 41 3.62 -6.39 21.06
CA PRO A 41 3.31 -7.58 21.85
C PRO A 41 3.50 -7.38 23.36
N GLU A 42 4.41 -6.48 23.76
CA GLU A 42 4.59 -6.11 25.18
C GLU A 42 3.51 -5.12 25.64
N LYS A 43 3.26 -4.06 24.86
CA LYS A 43 2.32 -2.97 25.24
C LYS A 43 0.85 -3.32 25.03
N LEU A 44 0.57 -4.14 24.04
CA LEU A 44 -0.73 -4.54 23.51
C LEU A 44 -0.73 -6.06 23.23
N PRO A 45 -0.71 -6.93 24.27
CA PRO A 45 -0.51 -8.37 24.07
C PRO A 45 -1.48 -9.06 23.11
N HIS A 46 -2.70 -8.55 22.97
CA HIS A 46 -3.71 -9.04 22.02
C HIS A 46 -3.32 -8.85 20.54
N MET A 47 -2.32 -8.02 20.25
CA MET A 47 -1.81 -7.77 18.90
C MET A 47 -0.65 -8.70 18.51
N ALA A 48 -0.17 -9.58 19.40
CA ALA A 48 1.00 -10.41 19.14
C ALA A 48 0.88 -11.28 17.87
N GLU A 49 -0.27 -11.95 17.70
CA GLU A 49 -0.54 -12.76 16.49
C GLU A 49 -0.58 -11.90 15.22
N TRP A 50 -1.15 -10.70 15.32
CA TRP A 50 -1.20 -9.77 14.20
C TRP A 50 0.20 -9.33 13.81
N VAL A 51 1.05 -8.94 14.76
CA VAL A 51 2.44 -8.53 14.51
C VAL A 51 3.21 -9.65 13.81
N GLU A 52 3.12 -10.88 14.30
CA GLU A 52 3.80 -12.01 13.66
C GLU A 52 3.30 -12.26 12.23
N SER A 53 1.98 -12.16 12.00
CA SER A 53 1.39 -12.32 10.67
C SER A 53 1.83 -11.26 9.66
N ARG A 54 2.42 -10.15 10.12
CA ARG A 54 2.89 -9.02 9.30
C ARG A 54 4.39 -8.98 9.10
N ARG A 55 5.12 -10.03 9.50
CA ARG A 55 6.55 -10.16 9.21
C ARG A 55 6.82 -10.18 7.71
N GLY A 56 7.72 -9.33 7.24
CA GLY A 56 8.02 -9.18 5.81
C GLY A 56 6.90 -8.52 4.99
N TRP A 57 5.86 -7.98 5.62
CA TRP A 57 4.85 -7.17 4.93
C TRP A 57 5.25 -5.70 4.96
N MET A 58 5.13 -5.05 3.81
CA MET A 58 5.35 -3.62 3.63
C MET A 58 4.04 -2.87 3.77
N LEU A 59 4.14 -1.57 4.07
CA LEU A 59 3.00 -0.66 4.14
C LEU A 59 3.27 0.66 3.43
N ILE A 60 2.28 1.15 2.69
CA ILE A 60 2.23 2.52 2.18
C ILE A 60 0.84 3.10 2.42
N ASP A 61 0.81 4.30 3.00
CA ASP A 61 -0.39 5.07 3.32
C ASP A 61 -0.56 6.23 2.32
N PHE A 62 -1.77 6.41 1.81
CA PHE A 62 -2.09 7.40 0.77
C PHE A 62 -3.27 8.29 1.18
N PRO A 63 -3.32 9.56 0.69
CA PRO A 63 -4.60 10.20 0.43
C PRO A 63 -5.46 9.30 -0.46
N VAL A 64 -6.77 9.25 -0.20
CA VAL A 64 -7.68 8.28 -0.83
C VAL A 64 -7.59 8.30 -2.36
N ASP A 65 -7.65 9.49 -2.97
CA ASP A 65 -7.63 9.64 -4.42
C ASP A 65 -6.29 9.20 -5.03
N SER A 66 -5.17 9.56 -4.38
CA SER A 66 -3.83 9.12 -4.81
C SER A 66 -3.67 7.61 -4.69
N GLY A 67 -4.20 7.00 -3.64
CA GLY A 67 -4.18 5.55 -3.45
C GLY A 67 -4.97 4.79 -4.52
N LEU A 68 -6.15 5.30 -4.90
CA LEU A 68 -6.96 4.72 -5.98
C LEU A 68 -6.29 4.88 -7.35
N ALA A 69 -5.69 6.04 -7.62
CA ALA A 69 -4.92 6.29 -8.83
C ALA A 69 -3.68 5.38 -8.91
N PHE A 70 -2.98 5.20 -7.79
CA PHE A 70 -1.86 4.27 -7.63
C PHE A 70 -2.25 2.82 -7.98
N LEU A 71 -3.31 2.29 -7.37
CA LEU A 71 -3.77 0.92 -7.63
C LEU A 71 -4.14 0.74 -9.11
N SER A 72 -4.77 1.75 -9.71
CA SER A 72 -5.14 1.74 -11.13
C SER A 72 -3.91 1.78 -12.05
N ALA A 73 -2.91 2.61 -11.73
CA ALA A 73 -1.67 2.70 -12.48
C ALA A 73 -0.91 1.37 -12.49
N VAL A 74 -0.74 0.77 -11.31
CA VAL A 74 -0.09 -0.53 -11.13
C VAL A 74 -0.87 -1.63 -11.86
N ALA A 75 -2.21 -1.63 -11.78
CA ALA A 75 -3.05 -2.60 -12.49
C ALA A 75 -2.88 -2.53 -14.01
N ASN A 76 -2.81 -1.32 -14.57
CA ASN A 76 -2.81 -1.08 -16.01
C ASN A 76 -1.42 -1.21 -16.65
N ALA A 77 -0.35 -1.22 -15.85
CA ALA A 77 1.03 -1.30 -16.31
C ALA A 77 1.60 -2.74 -16.35
N GLY A 78 0.75 -3.74 -16.24
CA GLY A 78 1.15 -5.15 -16.33
C GLY A 78 0.00 -6.09 -16.69
N PRO A 79 0.30 -7.37 -16.95
CA PRO A 79 -0.74 -8.37 -17.16
C PRO A 79 -1.59 -8.58 -15.90
N ARG A 80 -2.78 -9.14 -16.09
CA ARG A 80 -3.68 -9.55 -15.01
C ARG A 80 -3.34 -10.97 -14.51
N ASP A 81 -2.09 -11.12 -14.10
CA ASP A 81 -1.48 -12.36 -13.59
C ASP A 81 -1.67 -12.53 -12.07
N ALA A 82 -0.95 -13.46 -11.45
CA ALA A 82 -1.03 -13.71 -10.01
C ALA A 82 -0.73 -12.47 -9.15
N PHE A 83 0.14 -11.56 -9.60
CA PHE A 83 0.39 -10.28 -8.91
C PHE A 83 -0.87 -9.40 -8.92
N TYR A 84 -1.52 -9.27 -10.08
CA TYR A 84 -2.79 -8.56 -10.18
C TYR A 84 -3.88 -9.20 -9.30
N VAL A 85 -3.94 -10.53 -9.25
CA VAL A 85 -4.93 -11.23 -8.42
C VAL A 85 -4.68 -11.01 -6.93
N ARG A 86 -3.42 -11.04 -6.45
CA ARG A 86 -3.08 -10.65 -5.07
C ARG A 86 -3.54 -9.24 -4.74
N MET A 87 -3.36 -8.29 -5.65
CA MET A 87 -3.78 -6.90 -5.46
C MET A 87 -5.31 -6.72 -5.40
N THR A 88 -6.08 -7.60 -6.05
CA THR A 88 -7.52 -7.36 -6.31
C THR A 88 -8.49 -8.33 -5.65
N HIS A 89 -8.03 -9.51 -5.22
CA HIS A 89 -8.88 -10.54 -4.67
C HIS A 89 -8.48 -10.92 -3.25
N TRP A 90 -9.34 -10.61 -2.27
CA TRP A 90 -9.08 -10.81 -0.84
C TRP A 90 -8.75 -12.25 -0.42
N ALA A 91 -9.21 -13.24 -1.18
CA ALA A 91 -8.94 -14.66 -0.91
C ALA A 91 -7.75 -15.23 -1.70
N ALA A 92 -7.02 -14.40 -2.46
CA ALA A 92 -5.79 -14.86 -3.08
C ALA A 92 -4.75 -15.22 -2.01
N PRO A 93 -3.91 -16.25 -2.22
CA PRO A 93 -2.73 -16.46 -1.40
C PRO A 93 -1.91 -15.18 -1.36
N ASP A 94 -1.58 -14.72 -0.15
CA ASP A 94 -0.86 -13.46 0.10
C ASP A 94 -1.54 -12.22 -0.51
N ALA A 95 -2.88 -12.20 -0.55
CA ALA A 95 -3.65 -11.05 -1.00
C ALA A 95 -3.23 -9.76 -0.28
N TRP A 96 -3.11 -8.68 -1.04
CA TRP A 96 -2.82 -7.37 -0.48
C TRP A 96 -3.93 -6.95 0.48
N ASP A 97 -3.54 -6.38 1.61
CA ASP A 97 -4.46 -5.82 2.59
C ASP A 97 -4.69 -4.34 2.26
N VAL A 98 -5.73 -4.07 1.48
CA VAL A 98 -6.12 -2.71 1.07
C VAL A 98 -7.31 -2.24 1.90
N LYS A 99 -7.08 -1.23 2.74
CA LYS A 99 -8.08 -0.71 3.67
C LYS A 99 -8.33 0.77 3.46
N LEU A 100 -9.59 1.12 3.29
CA LEU A 100 -10.05 2.50 3.40
C LEU A 100 -10.47 2.75 4.86
N LYS A 101 -9.80 3.67 5.55
CA LYS A 101 -10.03 3.94 6.97
C LYS A 101 -10.90 5.19 7.16
N PRO A 102 -12.14 5.07 7.66
CA PRO A 102 -12.86 6.19 8.26
C PRO A 102 -12.09 6.64 9.50
N MET A 103 -11.70 7.91 9.55
CA MET A 103 -10.99 8.48 10.69
C MET A 103 -11.74 9.70 11.20
N ASP A 104 -11.82 9.83 12.53
CA ASP A 104 -12.35 11.01 13.17
C ASP A 104 -11.31 12.12 13.17
N ALA A 105 -11.71 13.36 12.85
CA ALA A 105 -10.87 14.53 13.03
C ALA A 105 -10.39 14.69 14.49
N ALA A 106 -11.22 14.28 15.45
CA ALA A 106 -10.87 14.34 16.87
C ALA A 106 -9.66 13.47 17.25
N MET A 107 -9.30 12.45 16.45
CA MET A 107 -8.07 11.65 16.68
C MET A 107 -6.79 12.48 16.55
N PHE A 108 -6.87 13.64 15.89
CA PHE A 108 -5.72 14.53 15.66
C PHE A 108 -5.94 15.92 16.27
N GLN A 109 -7.20 16.28 16.57
CA GLN A 109 -7.64 17.58 17.06
C GLN A 109 -8.73 17.39 18.11
N GLU A 110 -8.33 16.96 19.31
CA GLU A 110 -9.21 16.51 20.40
C GLU A 110 -10.27 17.56 20.83
N GLU A 111 -9.97 18.84 20.64
CA GLU A 111 -10.85 19.96 21.01
C GLU A 111 -12.02 20.19 20.03
N LEU A 112 -12.01 19.53 18.86
CA LEU A 112 -13.07 19.65 17.86
C LEU A 112 -14.15 18.58 18.04
N PRO A 113 -15.42 18.88 17.72
CA PRO A 113 -16.45 17.84 17.64
C PRO A 113 -16.07 16.73 16.66
N SER A 114 -16.45 15.49 17.01
CA SER A 114 -16.27 14.32 16.15
C SER A 114 -16.80 14.56 14.74
N ARG A 115 -15.95 14.29 13.74
CA ARG A 115 -16.27 14.40 12.32
C ARG A 115 -15.48 13.38 11.53
N PHE A 116 -16.08 12.23 11.32
CA PHE A 116 -15.53 11.16 10.51
C PHE A 116 -15.43 11.54 9.03
N GLY A 117 -14.41 11.02 8.37
CA GLY A 117 -14.31 11.03 6.92
C GLY A 117 -13.34 9.96 6.43
N LEU A 118 -13.39 9.70 5.13
CA LEU A 118 -12.40 8.87 4.45
C LEU A 118 -11.14 9.72 4.29
N ARG A 119 -10.11 9.41 5.08
CA ARG A 119 -8.88 10.22 5.13
C ARG A 119 -7.67 9.47 4.61
N LEU A 120 -7.72 8.14 4.67
CA LEU A 120 -6.57 7.30 4.48
C LEU A 120 -6.95 6.04 3.70
N LEU A 121 -6.22 5.79 2.63
CA LEU A 121 -6.16 4.49 1.98
C LEU A 121 -4.82 3.85 2.35
N GLN A 122 -4.89 2.71 3.01
CA GLN A 122 -3.75 1.94 3.48
C GLN A 122 -3.55 0.73 2.58
N VAL A 123 -2.34 0.55 2.03
CA VAL A 123 -1.97 -0.60 1.20
C VAL A 123 -0.86 -1.37 1.90
N SER A 124 -1.15 -2.58 2.37
CA SER A 124 -0.12 -3.52 2.83
C SER A 124 0.04 -4.69 1.86
N PHE A 125 1.27 -5.09 1.60
CA PHE A 125 1.57 -6.15 0.65
C PHE A 125 2.83 -6.94 1.06
N PRO A 126 3.00 -8.19 0.60
CA PRO A 126 4.21 -8.96 0.86
C PRO A 126 5.43 -8.27 0.25
N GLY A 127 6.55 -8.19 0.97
CA GLY A 127 7.74 -7.48 0.51
C GLY A 127 8.32 -8.00 -0.81
N TYR A 128 8.06 -9.27 -1.16
CA TYR A 128 8.49 -9.85 -2.43
C TYR A 128 7.79 -9.24 -3.66
N ASP A 129 6.66 -8.54 -3.48
CA ASP A 129 5.93 -7.86 -4.55
C ASP A 129 6.55 -6.50 -4.92
N LEU A 130 7.44 -5.96 -4.08
CA LEU A 130 8.05 -4.65 -4.26
C LEU A 130 8.77 -4.48 -5.62
N PRO A 131 9.58 -5.44 -6.12
CA PRO A 131 10.25 -5.28 -7.42
C PRO A 131 9.28 -5.16 -8.58
N GLU A 132 8.22 -5.98 -8.60
CA GLU A 132 7.20 -5.95 -9.65
C GLU A 132 6.34 -4.70 -9.56
N LEU A 133 5.97 -4.28 -8.35
CA LEU A 133 5.29 -3.01 -8.10
C LEU A 133 6.11 -1.83 -8.66
N THR A 134 7.39 -1.75 -8.30
CA THR A 134 8.31 -0.68 -8.73
C THR A 134 8.45 -0.67 -10.25
N ARG A 135 8.61 -1.87 -10.86
CA ARG A 135 8.66 -2.01 -12.31
C ARG A 135 7.40 -1.46 -12.97
N ARG A 136 6.20 -1.86 -12.51
CA ARG A 136 4.93 -1.38 -13.08
C ARG A 136 4.75 0.13 -12.93
N LEU A 137 5.21 0.74 -11.84
CA LEU A 137 5.19 2.19 -11.68
C LEU A 137 6.09 2.90 -12.71
N HIS A 138 7.31 2.40 -12.94
CA HIS A 138 8.17 2.97 -13.98
C HIS A 138 7.59 2.80 -15.40
N GLU A 139 6.95 1.66 -15.69
CA GLU A 139 6.23 1.46 -16.95
C GLU A 139 5.10 2.50 -17.12
N HIS A 140 4.32 2.72 -16.07
CA HIS A 140 3.26 3.73 -16.06
C HIS A 140 3.81 5.15 -16.27
N ALA A 141 4.87 5.52 -15.54
CA ALA A 141 5.54 6.83 -15.67
C ALA A 141 6.08 7.05 -17.09
N ALA A 142 6.51 5.98 -17.77
CA ALA A 142 6.93 6.02 -19.16
C ALA A 142 5.77 6.03 -20.18
N GLY A 143 4.52 6.13 -19.71
CA GLY A 143 3.32 6.14 -20.55
C GLY A 143 2.97 4.79 -21.15
N ARG A 144 3.57 3.69 -20.68
CA ARG A 144 3.28 2.34 -21.16
C ARG A 144 2.08 1.78 -20.42
N SER A 145 1.15 1.21 -21.18
CA SER A 145 -0.02 0.50 -20.65
C SER A 145 -0.18 -0.83 -21.38
N VAL A 146 -0.67 -1.82 -20.65
CA VAL A 146 -1.00 -3.13 -21.20
C VAL A 146 -2.48 -3.13 -21.60
N PRO A 147 -2.84 -3.56 -22.82
CA PRO A 147 -4.24 -3.70 -23.21
C PRO A 147 -5.00 -4.60 -22.22
N PRO A 148 -6.27 -4.30 -21.91
CA PRO A 148 -7.07 -5.15 -21.03
C PRO A 148 -7.14 -6.59 -21.56
N ALA A 149 -6.79 -7.55 -20.70
CA ALA A 149 -6.89 -8.98 -20.96
C ALA A 149 -7.71 -9.67 -19.85
N PRO A 150 -8.21 -10.90 -20.07
CA PRO A 150 -8.74 -11.71 -18.99
C PRO A 150 -7.72 -11.89 -17.87
N ALA A 151 -8.19 -11.91 -16.63
CA ALA A 151 -7.33 -12.20 -15.48
C ALA A 151 -7.14 -13.72 -15.31
N ASP A 152 -5.94 -14.12 -14.92
CA ASP A 152 -5.62 -15.49 -14.54
C ASP A 152 -6.07 -15.76 -13.09
N TRP A 153 -7.25 -16.34 -12.94
CA TRP A 153 -7.86 -16.63 -11.64
C TRP A 153 -7.48 -17.99 -11.06
N SER A 154 -6.48 -18.67 -11.63
CA SER A 154 -6.08 -20.03 -11.21
C SER A 154 -5.75 -20.13 -9.71
N THR A 155 -5.26 -19.05 -9.10
CA THR A 155 -4.90 -18.97 -7.68
C THR A 155 -6.09 -18.86 -6.73
N VAL A 156 -7.31 -18.59 -7.24
CA VAL A 156 -8.54 -18.40 -6.44
C VAL A 156 -9.68 -19.34 -6.84
N GLY A 157 -9.39 -20.32 -7.70
CA GLY A 157 -10.32 -21.42 -8.03
C GLY A 157 -11.58 -21.01 -8.80
N ARG A 158 -11.48 -19.97 -9.64
CA ARG A 158 -12.59 -19.48 -10.48
C ARG A 158 -12.57 -20.06 -11.89
#